data_AF-A0A7Y8TSB1-F1
#
_entry.id   AF-A0A7Y8TSB1-F1
#
_cell.length_a   1.000
_cell.length_b   1.000
_cell.length_c   1.000
_cell.angle_alpha   90.00
_cell.angle_beta   90.00
_cell.angle_gamma   90.00
#
_symmetry.space_group_name_H-M   'P 1'
#
loop_
_entity.id
_entity.type
_entity.pdbx_description
1 polymer ?
#
loop_
_entity_poly.entity_id
_entity_poly.type
_entity_poly.pdbx_seq_one_letter_code
_entity_poly.pdbx_strand_id
1 'polypeptide(L)'
;MQPKGLLNFLDEVVREKKVHSLFLNRYQSILAPNFSIFSYFRTDELTLSNILADLLNPYGSHGQDYLFIKKWIEIRKNELDECWQKINLDKSKITVKLEETNWRLDTLRRMDILVEIYFNGENYALCIENK
;
A
#
# COMPACT_ATOMS: atom_id res chain seq x y z
N MET A 1 43.15 2.15 10.57
CA MET A 1 42.23 1.10 10.09
C MET A 1 43.07 0.07 9.35
N GLN A 2 43.13 -1.19 9.79
CA GLN A 2 44.04 -2.16 9.16
C GLN A 2 43.55 -2.52 7.74
N PRO A 3 44.44 -2.49 6.71
CA PRO A 3 44.07 -2.66 5.31
C PRO A 3 43.35 -3.99 4.98
N LYS A 4 43.54 -5.04 5.79
CA LYS A 4 42.85 -6.34 5.64
C LYS A 4 41.33 -6.26 5.82
N GLY A 5 40.83 -5.41 6.72
CA GLY A 5 39.38 -5.29 6.94
C GLY A 5 38.66 -4.71 5.72
N LEU A 6 39.29 -3.73 5.06
CA LEU A 6 38.77 -3.13 3.84
C LEU A 6 38.78 -4.11 2.66
N LEU A 7 39.87 -4.87 2.47
CA LEU A 7 39.93 -5.88 1.41
C LEU A 7 38.86 -6.97 1.58
N ASN A 8 38.68 -7.49 2.79
CA ASN A 8 37.67 -8.52 3.04
C ASN A 8 36.25 -8.04 2.73
N PHE A 9 35.94 -6.79 3.09
CA PHE A 9 34.65 -6.17 2.79
C PHE A 9 34.45 -5.99 1.28
N LEU A 10 35.48 -5.52 0.55
CA LEU A 10 35.39 -5.38 -0.89
C LEU A 10 35.18 -6.73 -1.59
N ASP A 11 35.85 -7.79 -1.13
CA ASP A 11 35.64 -9.15 -1.65
C ASP A 11 34.22 -9.66 -1.39
N GLU A 12 33.64 -9.34 -0.24
CA GLU A 12 32.25 -9.65 0.08
C GLU A 12 31.28 -8.95 -0.86
N VAL A 13 31.41 -7.63 -1.04
CA VAL A 13 30.58 -6.85 -1.96
C VAL A 13 30.68 -7.37 -3.40
N VAL A 14 31.88 -7.76 -3.85
CA VAL A 14 32.07 -8.36 -5.18
C VAL A 14 31.32 -9.69 -5.30
N ARG A 15 31.37 -10.55 -4.27
CA ARG A 15 30.63 -11.81 -4.26
C ARG A 15 29.12 -11.57 -4.31
N GLU A 16 28.60 -10.67 -3.48
CA GLU A 16 27.18 -10.34 -3.47
C GLU A 16 26.71 -9.80 -4.82
N LYS A 17 27.49 -8.89 -5.44
CA LYS A 17 27.18 -8.37 -6.77
C LYS A 17 27.13 -9.48 -7.82
N LYS A 18 28.04 -10.47 -7.74
CA LYS A 18 28.04 -11.63 -8.64
C LYS A 18 26.81 -12.50 -8.44
N VAL A 19 26.41 -12.77 -7.20
CA VAL A 19 25.19 -13.53 -6.88
C VAL A 19 23.95 -12.80 -7.41
N HIS A 20 23.85 -11.49 -7.18
CA HIS A 20 22.75 -10.67 -7.68
C HIS A 20 22.66 -10.69 -9.22
N SER A 21 23.80 -10.59 -9.92
CA SER A 21 23.83 -10.69 -11.38
C SER A 21 23.37 -12.06 -11.90
N LEU A 22 23.78 -13.14 -11.25
CA LEU A 22 23.32 -14.50 -11.59
C LEU A 22 21.82 -14.66 -11.37
N PHE A 23 21.28 -14.10 -10.27
CA PHE A 23 19.86 -14.07 -9.99
C PHE A 23 19.08 -13.35 -11.08
N LEU A 24 19.48 -12.12 -11.43
CA LEU A 24 18.82 -11.35 -12.49
C LEU A 24 18.87 -12.09 -13.83
N ASN A 25 20.03 -12.61 -14.24
CA ASN A 25 20.16 -13.33 -15.50
C ASN A 25 19.24 -14.56 -15.60
N ARG A 26 18.98 -15.25 -14.48
CA ARG A 26 18.14 -16.45 -14.46
C ARG A 26 16.65 -16.15 -14.33
N TYR A 27 16.29 -15.14 -13.54
CA TYR A 27 14.91 -14.96 -13.10
C TYR A 27 14.26 -13.63 -13.51
N GLN A 28 15.00 -12.69 -14.11
CA GLN A 28 14.45 -11.36 -14.42
C GLN A 28 13.22 -11.41 -15.33
N SER A 29 13.16 -12.33 -16.30
CA SER A 29 12.04 -12.44 -17.24
C SER A 29 10.78 -13.00 -16.60
N ILE A 30 10.90 -13.72 -15.48
CA ILE A 30 9.79 -14.36 -14.77
C ILE A 30 9.31 -13.47 -13.63
N LEU A 31 10.24 -12.95 -12.84
CA LEU A 31 9.93 -12.17 -11.64
C LEU A 31 9.81 -10.67 -11.90
N ALA A 32 10.33 -10.19 -13.03
CA ALA A 32 10.38 -8.77 -13.38
C ALA A 32 10.81 -7.87 -12.20
N PRO A 33 11.95 -8.17 -11.52
CA PRO A 33 12.28 -7.56 -10.23
C PRO A 33 12.51 -6.04 -10.29
N ASN A 34 12.78 -5.50 -11.48
CA ASN A 34 12.94 -4.06 -11.72
C ASN A 34 11.70 -3.44 -12.39
N PHE A 35 10.67 -4.23 -12.70
CA PHE A 35 9.45 -3.69 -13.27
C PHE A 35 8.63 -3.02 -12.17
N SER A 36 8.22 -1.79 -12.45
CA SER A 36 7.20 -1.09 -11.69
C SER A 36 6.36 -0.31 -12.68
N ILE A 37 5.04 -0.52 -12.66
CA ILE A 37 4.13 0.25 -13.52
C ILE A 37 4.22 1.76 -13.21
N PHE A 38 4.58 2.09 -11.97
CA PHE A 38 4.81 3.45 -11.50
C PHE A 38 6.03 4.12 -12.13
N SER A 39 6.94 3.37 -12.78
CA SER A 39 8.07 3.96 -13.50
C SER A 39 7.66 4.61 -14.83
N TYR A 40 6.43 4.39 -15.31
CA TYR A 40 5.95 4.93 -16.59
C TYR A 40 5.19 6.26 -16.48
N PHE A 41 4.89 6.73 -15.27
CA PHE A 41 4.22 8.00 -15.04
C PHE A 41 4.71 8.66 -13.75
N ARG A 42 4.53 9.99 -13.64
CA ARG A 42 4.93 10.70 -12.43
C ARG A 42 4.01 10.30 -11.28
N THR A 43 4.54 9.63 -10.28
CA THR A 43 3.85 9.35 -9.02
C THR A 43 4.14 10.49 -8.03
N ASP A 44 3.41 11.60 -8.16
CA ASP A 44 3.29 12.50 -7.02
C ASP A 44 2.30 11.89 -5.98
N GLU A 45 2.40 12.34 -4.73
CA GLU A 45 1.56 11.86 -3.61
C GLU A 45 0.07 11.87 -3.98
N LEU A 46 -0.37 12.94 -4.67
CA LEU A 46 -1.74 13.09 -5.16
C LEU A 46 -2.13 11.99 -6.15
N THR A 47 -1.30 11.69 -7.14
CA THR A 47 -1.55 10.62 -8.11
C THR A 47 -1.67 9.26 -7.42
N LEU A 48 -0.80 8.97 -6.45
CA LEU A 48 -0.86 7.73 -5.69
C LEU A 48 -2.14 7.66 -4.83
N SER A 49 -2.51 8.75 -4.18
CA SER A 49 -3.74 8.81 -3.38
C SER A 49 -4.98 8.59 -4.24
N ASN A 50 -5.03 9.17 -5.44
CA ASN A 50 -6.10 8.94 -6.41
C ASN A 50 -6.20 7.46 -6.83
N ILE A 51 -5.07 6.83 -7.18
CA ILE A 51 -5.04 5.42 -7.57
C ILE A 51 -5.51 4.53 -6.42
N LEU A 52 -5.00 4.77 -5.21
CA LEU A 52 -5.40 4.00 -4.03
C LEU A 52 -6.88 4.20 -3.69
N ALA A 53 -7.39 5.43 -3.77
CA ALA A 53 -8.80 5.70 -3.50
C ALA A 53 -9.73 5.02 -4.52
N ASP A 54 -9.36 5.01 -5.81
CA ASP A 54 -10.11 4.26 -6.83
C ASP A 54 -10.13 2.77 -6.52
N LEU A 55 -8.97 2.17 -6.23
CA LEU A 55 -8.86 0.73 -5.91
C LEU A 55 -9.56 0.34 -4.60
N LEU A 56 -9.60 1.23 -3.60
CA LEU A 56 -10.28 0.99 -2.33
C LEU A 56 -11.81 1.08 -2.44
N ASN A 57 -12.33 1.72 -3.48
CA ASN A 57 -13.76 1.89 -3.67
C ASN A 57 -14.37 0.65 -4.33
N PRO A 58 -15.17 -0.18 -3.64
CA PRO A 58 -15.74 -1.39 -4.26
C PRO A 58 -16.68 -1.09 -5.44
N TYR A 59 -17.21 0.13 -5.51
CA TYR A 59 -18.07 0.59 -6.61
C TYR A 59 -17.28 1.32 -7.70
N GLY A 60 -15.94 1.26 -7.65
CA GLY A 60 -15.03 1.86 -8.61
C GLY A 60 -15.08 1.20 -9.98
N SER A 61 -14.55 1.91 -10.99
CA SER A 61 -14.59 1.45 -12.39
C SER A 61 -13.68 0.26 -12.68
N HIS A 62 -12.75 -0.06 -11.77
CA HIS A 62 -11.82 -1.17 -11.89
C HIS A 62 -12.48 -2.57 -11.81
N GLY A 63 -13.74 -2.66 -11.39
CA GLY A 63 -14.54 -3.90 -11.46
C GLY A 63 -14.07 -5.04 -10.53
N GLN A 64 -13.24 -4.74 -9.53
CA GLN A 64 -12.74 -5.73 -8.56
C GLN A 64 -13.67 -5.89 -7.35
N ASP A 65 -14.76 -5.13 -7.30
CA ASP A 65 -15.72 -5.15 -6.20
C ASP A 65 -14.99 -5.00 -4.84
N TYR A 66 -15.38 -5.76 -3.82
CA TYR A 66 -14.75 -5.72 -2.49
C TYR A 66 -13.34 -6.36 -2.41
N LEU A 67 -12.80 -6.94 -3.49
CA LEU A 67 -11.57 -7.75 -3.42
C LEU A 67 -10.36 -6.95 -2.90
N PHE A 68 -10.13 -5.76 -3.45
CA PHE A 68 -8.95 -4.97 -3.12
C PHE A 68 -8.97 -4.52 -1.65
N ILE A 69 -10.08 -3.91 -1.20
CA ILE A 69 -10.21 -3.43 0.18
C ILE A 69 -10.15 -4.58 1.21
N LYS A 70 -10.72 -5.75 0.89
CA LYS A 70 -10.57 -6.96 1.71
C LYS A 70 -9.10 -7.34 1.89
N LYS A 71 -8.36 -7.41 0.79
CA LYS A 71 -6.93 -7.74 0.83
C LYS A 71 -6.11 -6.68 1.54
N TRP A 72 -6.45 -5.41 1.36
CA TRP A 72 -5.81 -4.30 2.05
C TRP A 72 -5.94 -4.43 3.58
N ILE A 73 -7.17 -4.66 4.08
CA ILE A 73 -7.44 -4.87 5.52
C ILE A 73 -6.76 -6.14 6.04
N GLU A 74 -6.76 -7.22 5.25
CA GLU A 74 -6.11 -8.49 5.61
C GLU A 74 -4.60 -8.32 5.81
N ILE A 75 -3.92 -7.62 4.90
CA ILE A 75 -2.47 -7.37 4.97
C ILE A 75 -2.13 -6.50 6.19
N ARG A 76 -3.01 -5.55 6.53
CA ARG A 76 -2.84 -4.61 7.64
C ARG A 76 -3.47 -5.08 8.95
N LYS A 77 -3.85 -6.35 9.05
CA LYS A 77 -4.60 -6.89 10.21
C LYS A 77 -3.95 -6.66 11.57
N ASN A 78 -2.62 -6.59 11.62
CA ASN A 78 -1.86 -6.41 12.86
C ASN A 78 -1.74 -4.93 13.26
N GLU A 79 -2.06 -4.01 12.34
CA GLU A 79 -2.02 -2.55 12.54
C GLU A 79 -3.40 -1.96 12.82
N LEU A 80 -4.45 -2.77 12.65
CA LEU A 80 -5.86 -2.39 12.85
C LEU A 80 -6.41 -3.05 14.12
N ASP A 81 -7.33 -2.37 14.78
CA ASP A 81 -8.04 -2.93 15.94
C ASP A 81 -8.81 -4.20 15.55
N GLU A 82 -8.97 -5.14 16.49
CA GLU A 82 -9.66 -6.42 16.25
C GLU A 82 -11.10 -6.26 15.74
N CYS A 83 -11.75 -5.12 15.99
CA CYS A 83 -13.08 -4.83 15.49
C CYS A 83 -13.15 -4.82 13.96
N TRP A 84 -12.08 -4.40 13.28
CA TRP A 84 -11.99 -4.39 11.81
C TRP A 84 -12.07 -5.79 11.20
N GLN A 85 -11.62 -6.82 11.92
CA GLN A 85 -11.70 -8.21 11.47
C GLN A 85 -13.12 -8.79 11.53
N LYS A 86 -14.02 -8.14 12.28
CA LYS A 86 -15.41 -8.60 12.46
C LYS A 86 -16.37 -7.98 11.43
N ILE A 87 -15.89 -7.00 10.66
CA ILE A 87 -16.70 -6.29 9.66
C ILE A 87 -16.91 -7.19 8.44
N ASN A 88 -18.16 -7.47 8.10
CA ASN A 88 -18.48 -8.14 6.84
C ASN A 88 -18.56 -7.11 5.71
N LEU A 89 -17.46 -6.95 4.98
CA LEU A 89 -17.33 -5.94 3.93
C LEU A 89 -18.36 -6.11 2.79
N ASP A 90 -18.73 -7.35 2.44
CA ASP A 90 -19.74 -7.61 1.39
C ASP A 90 -21.15 -7.12 1.76
N LYS A 91 -21.41 -6.95 3.06
CA LYS A 91 -22.66 -6.43 3.60
C LYS A 91 -22.53 -4.99 4.11
N SER A 92 -21.39 -4.37 3.87
CA SER A 92 -21.10 -3.02 4.34
C SER A 92 -21.35 -2.01 3.23
N LYS A 93 -21.83 -0.83 3.62
CA LYS A 93 -21.81 0.34 2.74
C LYS A 93 -20.45 1.01 2.91
N ILE A 94 -19.69 1.09 1.82
CA ILE A 94 -18.34 1.67 1.82
C ILE A 94 -18.35 2.96 1.01
N THR A 95 -17.75 4.01 1.55
CA THR A 95 -17.56 5.29 0.86
C THR A 95 -16.10 5.67 0.95
N VAL A 96 -15.49 5.99 -0.18
CA VAL A 96 -14.10 6.45 -0.25
C VAL A 96 -14.10 7.89 -0.71
N LYS A 97 -13.36 8.74 -0.01
CA LYS A 97 -13.29 10.18 -0.26
C LYS A 97 -11.85 10.61 -0.27
N LEU A 98 -11.54 11.51 -1.19
CA LEU A 98 -10.23 12.16 -1.32
C LEU A 98 -10.31 13.56 -0.71
N GLU A 99 -9.22 13.99 -0.09
CA GLU A 99 -9.02 15.39 0.29
C GLU A 99 -10.12 15.97 1.21
N GLU A 100 -10.77 15.13 2.02
CA GLU A 100 -11.88 15.56 2.88
C GLU A 100 -11.36 16.16 4.20
N THR A 101 -11.83 17.37 4.53
CA THR A 101 -11.66 17.97 5.87
C THR A 101 -12.75 17.40 6.77
N ASN A 102 -12.43 16.37 7.56
CA ASN A 102 -13.44 15.67 8.34
C ASN A 102 -13.45 16.10 9.81
N TRP A 103 -14.64 16.43 10.32
CA TRP A 103 -14.83 16.99 11.67
C TRP A 103 -14.89 15.88 12.72
N ARG A 104 -15.00 14.63 12.28
CA ARG A 104 -15.14 13.42 13.12
C ARG A 104 -13.85 13.00 13.85
N LEU A 105 -12.70 13.56 13.48
CA LEU A 105 -11.38 13.23 14.07
C LEU A 105 -10.79 14.36 14.91
N ASP A 106 -11.59 15.38 15.29
CA ASP A 106 -11.19 16.55 16.09
C ASP A 106 -9.97 17.33 15.59
N THR A 107 -9.53 17.03 14.36
CA THR A 107 -8.38 17.65 13.72
C THR A 107 -8.89 18.23 12.41
N LEU A 108 -8.88 19.55 12.28
CA LEU A 108 -9.23 20.29 11.05
C LEU A 108 -8.22 20.04 9.90
N ARG A 109 -7.56 18.89 9.90
CA ARG A 109 -6.60 18.49 8.88
C ARG A 109 -7.32 17.79 7.74
N ARG A 110 -6.97 18.20 6.53
CA ARG A 110 -7.32 17.51 5.30
C ARG A 110 -6.55 16.19 5.27
N MET A 111 -7.29 15.08 5.19
CA MET A 111 -6.73 13.74 5.03
C MET A 111 -6.58 13.42 3.54
N ASP A 112 -5.56 12.66 3.15
CA ASP A 112 -5.38 12.31 1.73
C ASP A 112 -6.50 11.38 1.24
N ILE A 113 -6.78 10.31 1.98
CA ILE A 113 -7.89 9.39 1.72
C ILE A 113 -8.64 9.07 3.02
N LEU A 114 -9.96 9.16 2.96
CA LEU A 114 -10.85 8.65 3.99
C LEU A 114 -11.70 7.51 3.44
N VAL A 115 -11.71 6.38 4.14
CA VAL A 115 -12.61 5.26 3.90
C VAL A 115 -13.60 5.16 5.05
N GLU A 116 -14.88 5.35 4.76
CA GLU A 116 -15.98 5.17 5.71
C GLU A 116 -16.71 3.86 5.42
N ILE A 117 -16.89 3.04 6.44
CA ILE A 117 -17.57 1.75 6.36
C ILE A 117 -18.71 1.73 7.35
N TYR A 118 -19.93 1.49 6.86
CA TYR A 118 -21.11 1.31 7.69
C TYR A 118 -21.54 -0.16 7.69
N PHE A 119 -21.57 -0.76 8.87
CA PHE A 119 -21.93 -2.16 9.07
C PHE A 119 -22.69 -2.34 10.38
N ASN A 120 -23.83 -3.04 10.35
CA ASN A 120 -24.64 -3.37 11.54
C ASN A 120 -24.98 -2.16 12.46
N GLY A 121 -25.21 -0.97 11.90
CA GLY A 121 -25.54 0.21 12.70
C GLY A 121 -24.33 1.04 13.12
N GLU A 122 -23.13 0.51 12.99
CA GLU A 122 -21.87 1.14 13.39
C GLU A 122 -21.16 1.79 12.19
N ASN A 123 -20.45 2.90 12.45
CA ASN A 123 -19.60 3.56 11.48
C ASN A 123 -18.13 3.37 11.86
N TYR A 124 -17.34 2.89 10.89
CA TYR A 124 -15.89 2.77 10.97
C TYR A 124 -15.26 3.74 9.99
N ALA A 125 -14.14 4.34 10.38
CA ALA A 125 -13.41 5.28 9.55
C ALA A 125 -11.93 4.93 9.55
N LEU A 126 -11.36 4.83 8.35
CA LEU A 126 -9.93 4.64 8.13
C LEU A 126 -9.39 5.87 7.40
N CYS A 127 -8.42 6.53 8.01
CA CYS A 127 -7.68 7.62 7.38
C CYS A 127 -6.35 7.09 6.87
N ILE A 128 -6.01 7.41 5.62
CA ILE A 128 -4.75 7.04 5.00
C ILE A 128 -4.05 8.33 4.60
N GLU A 129 -2.83 8.49 5.09
CA GLU A 129 -1.92 9.61 4.80
C GLU A 129 -0.76 9.09 3.95
N ASN A 130 -0.53 9.73 2.81
CA ASN A 130 0.47 9.34 1.84
C ASN A 130 1.58 10.42 1.84
N LYS A 131 2.64 10.18 2.62
CA LYS A 131 3.80 11.07 2.81
C LYS A 131 5.11 10.33 2.55
#